data_AF-A0A5R8ZY77-F1
#
_entry.id   AF-A0A5R8ZY77-F1
#
_cell.length_a   1.000
_cell.length_b   1.000
_cell.length_c   1.000
_cell.angle_alpha   90.00
_cell.angle_beta   90.00
_cell.angle_gamma   90.00
#
_symmetry.space_group_name_H-M   'P 1'
#
loop_
_entity.id
_entity.type
_entity.pdbx_description
1 polymer ?
#
loop_
_entity_poly.entity_id
_entity_poly.type
_entity_poly.pdbx_seq_one_letter_code
_entity_poly.pdbx_strand_id
1 'polypeptide(L)'
;MPLHSRVWIYQSIREFSETESTQLKTKAERFISEWTSHGKTMNACIEIFHNRFIIVCVDEKTTSTSGCGIDKSVKFIQQLESDLGGNTSLLDRMNVAYRKNAHLNDEV
;
A
#
# COMPACT_ATOMS: atom_id res chain seq x y z
N MET A 1 -2.64 9.67 10.08
CA MET A 1 -3.65 8.64 10.40
C MET A 1 -3.70 8.41 11.91
N PRO A 2 -4.87 8.16 12.52
CA PRO A 2 -4.99 7.82 13.94
C PRO A 2 -4.26 6.52 14.32
N LEU A 3 -3.89 6.37 15.61
CA LEU A 3 -3.20 5.18 16.12
C LEU A 3 -4.04 3.89 16.06
N HIS A 4 -5.37 4.01 16.04
CA HIS A 4 -6.29 2.87 15.94
C HIS A 4 -6.60 2.49 14.49
N SER A 5 -5.99 3.15 13.50
CA SER A 5 -6.20 2.78 12.11
C SER A 5 -5.73 1.36 11.85
N ARG A 6 -6.53 0.62 11.09
CA ARG A 6 -6.10 -0.66 10.57
C ARG A 6 -5.16 -0.43 9.39
N VAL A 7 -4.06 -1.19 9.37
CA VAL A 7 -3.00 -1.05 8.38
C VAL A 7 -2.79 -2.37 7.66
N TRP A 8 -2.70 -2.31 6.33
CA TRP A 8 -2.21 -3.40 5.49
C TRP A 8 -0.96 -2.93 4.77
N ILE A 9 0.06 -3.79 4.73
CA ILE A 9 1.34 -3.51 4.06
C ILE A 9 1.52 -4.56 2.97
N TYR A 10 1.67 -4.09 1.73
CA TYR A 10 1.95 -4.92 0.57
C TYR A 10 3.37 -4.64 0.10
N GLN A 11 4.23 -5.65 0.19
CA GLN A 11 5.64 -5.53 -0.16
C GLN A 11 5.86 -5.98 -1.61
N SER A 12 6.59 -5.18 -2.37
CA SER A 12 7.11 -5.58 -3.68
C SER A 12 8.46 -6.32 -3.57
N ILE A 13 8.66 -7.31 -4.44
CA ILE A 13 9.93 -8.04 -4.57
C ILE A 13 11.08 -7.15 -5.06
N ARG A 14 10.77 -6.04 -5.73
CA ARG A 14 11.73 -5.04 -6.22
C ARG A 14 11.31 -3.63 -5.81
N GLU A 15 12.23 -2.67 -5.96
CA GLU A 15 11.86 -1.27 -5.85
C GLU A 15 11.05 -0.81 -7.08
N PHE A 16 10.09 0.06 -6.83
CA PHE A 16 9.38 0.84 -7.83
C PHE A 16 10.32 1.94 -8.33
N SER A 17 10.37 2.12 -9.64
CA SER A 17 10.94 3.32 -10.24
C SER A 17 10.17 4.58 -9.83
N GLU A 18 10.73 5.76 -10.06
CA GLU A 18 10.03 7.03 -9.81
C GLU A 18 8.75 7.14 -10.64
N THR A 19 8.78 6.70 -11.89
CA THR A 19 7.62 6.67 -12.79
C THR A 19 6.53 5.76 -12.24
N GLU A 20 6.87 4.54 -11.82
CA GLU A 20 5.92 3.60 -11.22
C GLU A 20 5.37 4.15 -9.90
N SER A 21 6.22 4.71 -9.05
CA SER A 21 5.81 5.31 -7.78
C SER A 21 4.82 6.46 -7.99
N THR A 22 5.03 7.29 -9.02
CA THR A 22 4.12 8.37 -9.39
C THR A 22 2.78 7.83 -9.88
N GLN A 23 2.80 6.84 -10.77
CA GLN A 23 1.58 6.18 -11.26
C GLN A 23 0.79 5.51 -10.13
N LEU A 24 1.47 4.83 -9.21
CA LEU A 24 0.88 4.21 -8.03
C LEU A 24 0.19 5.24 -7.14
N LYS A 25 0.83 6.39 -6.87
CA LYS A 25 0.24 7.49 -6.11
C LYS A 25 -1.03 8.04 -6.77
N THR A 26 -1.00 8.30 -8.09
CA THR A 26 -2.18 8.78 -8.81
C THR A 26 -3.33 7.77 -8.76
N LYS A 27 -3.05 6.48 -8.94
CA LYS A 27 -4.07 5.41 -8.85
C LYS A 27 -4.60 5.26 -7.43
N ALA A 28 -3.74 5.39 -6.42
CA ALA A 28 -4.11 5.38 -5.02
C ALA A 28 -5.05 6.53 -4.65
N GLU A 29 -4.72 7.77 -5.04
CA GLU A 29 -5.58 8.94 -4.81
C GLU A 29 -6.96 8.76 -5.44
N ARG A 30 -7.00 8.27 -6.68
CA ARG A 30 -8.25 7.95 -7.37
C ARG A 30 -9.04 6.86 -6.66
N PHE A 31 -8.38 5.77 -6.26
CA PHE A 31 -9.05 4.69 -5.55
C PHE A 31 -9.65 5.19 -4.24
N ILE A 32 -8.92 5.98 -3.45
CA ILE A 32 -9.40 6.50 -2.17
C ILE A 32 -10.61 7.42 -2.34
N SER A 33 -10.66 8.24 -3.39
CA SER A 33 -11.83 9.09 -3.66
C SER A 33 -13.07 8.30 -4.07
N GLU A 34 -12.89 7.15 -4.76
CA GLU A 34 -13.96 6.25 -5.18
C GLU A 34 -14.32 5.21 -4.09
N TRP A 35 -13.45 4.99 -3.10
CA TRP A 35 -13.60 3.95 -2.10
C TRP A 35 -14.64 4.37 -1.04
N THR A 36 -15.86 3.91 -1.29
CA THR A 36 -17.02 4.12 -0.44
C THR A 36 -17.49 2.83 0.23
N SER A 37 -17.95 2.95 1.47
CA SER A 37 -18.66 1.92 2.23
C SER A 37 -20.02 2.46 2.67
N HIS A 38 -21.10 1.77 2.30
CA HIS A 38 -22.48 2.21 2.60
C HIS A 38 -22.79 3.67 2.21
N GLY A 39 -22.24 4.13 1.07
CA GLY A 39 -22.44 5.49 0.56
C GLY A 39 -21.65 6.59 1.30
N LYS A 40 -20.83 6.23 2.29
CA LYS A 40 -19.89 7.16 2.95
C LYS A 40 -18.47 6.93 2.42
N THR A 41 -17.75 8.03 2.18
CA THR A 41 -16.33 7.99 1.84
C THR A 41 -15.57 7.36 3.01
N MET A 42 -14.70 6.41 2.69
CA MET A 42 -13.82 5.80 3.68
C MET A 42 -12.76 6.82 4.09
N ASN A 43 -12.53 6.99 5.40
CA ASN A 43 -11.37 7.73 5.87
C ASN A 43 -10.15 6.80 5.77
N ALA A 44 -9.46 6.87 4.64
CA ALA A 44 -8.36 6.00 4.28
C ALA A 44 -7.24 6.77 3.58
N CYS A 45 -6.04 6.20 3.59
CA CYS A 45 -4.85 6.72 2.89
C CYS A 45 -4.05 5.54 2.36
N ILE A 46 -3.41 5.75 1.21
CA ILE A 46 -2.47 4.81 0.64
C ILE A 46 -1.15 5.53 0.39
N GLU A 47 -0.06 4.99 0.93
CA GLU A 47 1.27 5.58 0.85
C GLU A 47 2.28 4.60 0.25
N ILE A 48 3.20 5.13 -0.56
CA ILE A 48 4.34 4.37 -1.10
C ILE A 48 5.56 4.68 -0.24
N PHE A 49 6.03 3.69 0.50
CA PHE A 49 7.14 3.83 1.43
C PHE A 49 8.38 3.10 0.93
N HIS A 50 9.55 3.74 1.05
CA HIS A 50 10.85 3.25 0.55
C HIS A 50 10.81 2.72 -0.90
N ASN A 51 9.94 3.28 -1.75
CA ASN A 51 9.71 2.83 -3.13
C ASN A 51 9.50 1.31 -3.22
N ARG A 52 8.93 0.65 -2.21
CA ARG A 52 8.82 -0.81 -2.18
C ARG A 52 7.55 -1.30 -1.49
N PHE A 53 7.06 -0.54 -0.54
CA PHE A 53 5.89 -0.91 0.25
C PHE A 53 4.71 -0.04 -0.15
N ILE A 54 3.56 -0.67 -0.39
CA ILE A 54 2.28 0.00 -0.51
C ILE A 54 1.57 -0.18 0.83
N ILE A 55 1.37 0.92 1.55
CA ILE A 55 0.77 0.94 2.88
C ILE A 55 -0.65 1.46 2.73
N VAL A 56 -1.64 0.65 3.08
CA VAL A 56 -3.07 1.02 3.10
C VAL A 56 -3.49 1.19 4.55
N CYS A 57 -3.93 2.39 4.91
CA CYS A 57 -4.40 2.74 6.25
C CYS A 57 -5.88 3.11 6.22
N VAL A 58 -6.68 2.59 7.14
CA VAL A 58 -8.12 2.88 7.24
C VAL A 58 -8.53 3.17 8.68
N ASP A 59 -9.26 4.25 8.90
CA ASP A 59 -9.88 4.58 10.18
C ASP A 59 -11.24 3.88 10.33
N GLU A 60 -11.21 2.67 10.89
CA GLU A 60 -12.40 1.82 11.09
C GLU A 60 -13.42 2.40 12.10
N LYS A 61 -13.05 3.41 12.91
CA LYS A 61 -14.01 4.06 13.83
C LYS A 61 -14.93 5.05 13.12
N THR A 62 -14.45 5.67 12.04
CA THR A 62 -15.26 6.64 11.27
C THR A 62 -16.18 5.93 10.27
N THR A 63 -15.68 4.87 9.65
CA THR A 63 -16.45 4.02 8.75
C THR A 63 -15.98 2.59 8.92
N SER A 64 -16.85 1.70 9.41
CA SER A 64 -16.54 0.29 9.50
C SER A 64 -16.26 -0.27 8.10
N THR A 65 -15.05 -0.78 7.89
CA THR A 65 -14.72 -1.50 6.65
C THR A 65 -15.50 -2.82 6.66
N SER A 66 -16.60 -2.88 5.90
CA SER A 66 -17.28 -4.15 5.67
C SER A 66 -16.37 -5.11 4.89
N GLY A 67 -16.68 -6.42 4.90
CA GLY A 67 -15.94 -7.39 4.09
C GLY A 67 -15.82 -6.97 2.62
N CYS A 68 -16.90 -6.40 2.05
CA CYS A 68 -16.92 -5.84 0.70
C CYS A 68 -15.95 -4.65 0.53
N GLY A 69 -15.78 -3.82 1.57
CA GLY A 69 -14.77 -2.75 1.56
C GLY A 69 -13.35 -3.30 1.48
N ILE A 70 -13.04 -4.35 2.24
CA ILE A 70 -11.74 -5.03 2.20
C ILE A 70 -11.54 -5.70 0.85
N ASP A 71 -12.55 -6.36 0.30
CA ASP A 71 -12.45 -7.01 -1.01
C ASP A 71 -12.12 -6.01 -2.13
N LYS A 72 -12.68 -4.79 -2.06
CA LYS A 72 -12.33 -3.70 -2.98
C LYS A 72 -10.86 -3.29 -2.86
N SER A 73 -10.32 -3.20 -1.64
CA SER A 73 -8.91 -2.84 -1.46
C SER A 73 -7.98 -3.95 -1.96
N VAL A 74 -8.31 -5.21 -1.72
CA VAL A 74 -7.53 -6.35 -2.23
C VAL A 74 -7.56 -6.37 -3.76
N LYS A 75 -8.73 -6.18 -4.39
CA LYS A 75 -8.85 -6.08 -5.86
C LYS A 75 -8.05 -4.91 -6.44
N PHE A 76 -8.03 -3.78 -5.75
CA PHE A 76 -7.21 -2.64 -6.14
C PHE A 76 -5.72 -3.03 -6.15
N ILE A 77 -5.22 -3.72 -5.12
CA ILE A 77 -3.83 -4.20 -5.09
C ILE A 77 -3.54 -5.21 -6.23
N GLN A 78 -4.46 -6.12 -6.54
CA GLN A 78 -4.33 -7.03 -7.68
C GLN A 78 -4.22 -6.28 -9.02
N GLN A 79 -4.98 -5.20 -9.18
CA GLN A 79 -4.89 -4.34 -10.36
C GLN A 79 -3.52 -3.64 -10.44
N LEU A 80 -3.04 -3.08 -9.33
CA LEU A 80 -1.70 -2.47 -9.29
C LEU A 80 -0.60 -3.47 -9.65
N GLU A 81 -0.67 -4.69 -9.11
CA GLU A 81 0.27 -5.77 -9.44
C GLU A 81 0.26 -6.06 -10.95
N SER A 82 -0.92 -6.16 -11.55
CA SER A 82 -1.09 -6.39 -12.99
C SER A 82 -0.52 -5.24 -13.83
N ASP A 83 -0.75 -4.00 -13.41
CA ASP A 83 -0.29 -2.80 -14.11
C ASP A 83 1.24 -2.62 -14.05
N LEU A 84 1.88 -3.09 -12.97
CA LEU A 84 3.34 -3.10 -12.80
C LEU A 84 4.03 -4.23 -13.61
N GLY A 85 3.27 -5.18 -14.15
CA GLY A 85 3.74 -6.27 -15.00
C GLY A 85 4.28 -7.50 -14.25
N GLY A 86 4.51 -8.59 -15.01
CA GLY A 86 4.70 -9.97 -14.53
C GLY A 86 5.99 -10.29 -13.75
N ASN A 87 6.72 -9.29 -13.26
CA ASN A 87 7.85 -9.48 -12.35
C ASN A 87 7.69 -8.64 -11.07
N THR A 88 6.44 -8.41 -10.67
CA THR A 88 6.09 -7.74 -9.42
C THR A 88 5.07 -8.60 -8.71
N SER A 89 5.32 -8.91 -7.44
CA SER A 89 4.34 -9.54 -6.56
C SER A 89 4.15 -8.65 -5.34
N LEU A 90 2.91 -8.35 -5.01
CA LEU A 90 2.45 -7.54 -3.89
C LEU A 90 1.65 -8.37 -2.87
N LEU A 91 1.04 -9.46 -3.32
CA LEU A 91 0.18 -10.32 -2.48
C LEU A 91 0.88 -11.56 -1.91
N ASP A 92 2.08 -11.89 -2.40
CA ASP A 92 2.86 -12.99 -1.86
C ASP A 92 3.49 -12.60 -0.51
N ARG A 93 2.94 -13.21 0.55
CA ARG A 93 3.32 -12.98 1.94
C ARG A 93 4.60 -13.69 2.36
N MET A 94 5.19 -14.52 1.49
CA MET A 94 6.43 -15.24 1.78
C MET A 94 7.68 -14.41 1.47
N ASN A 95 7.52 -13.26 0.79
CA ASN A 95 8.64 -12.40 0.45
C ASN A 95 9.16 -11.62 1.65
N VAL A 96 10.47 -11.62 1.84
CA VAL A 96 11.15 -10.88 2.93
C VAL A 96 12.02 -9.79 2.34
N ALA A 97 11.76 -8.53 2.71
CA ALA A 97 12.65 -7.42 2.46
C ALA A 97 13.43 -7.08 3.74
N TYR A 98 14.74 -6.93 3.63
CA TYR A 98 15.59 -6.45 4.71
C TYR A 98 16.49 -5.33 4.19
N ARG A 99 16.75 -4.33 5.04
CA ARG A 99 17.72 -3.28 4.76
C ARG A 99 18.94 -3.51 5.63
N LYS A 100 20.09 -3.81 5.02
CA LYS A 100 21.37 -3.87 5.73
C LYS A 100 21.85 -2.43 5.95
N ASN A 101 21.97 -2.01 7.20
CA ASN A 101 22.65 -0.75 7.50
C ASN A 101 24.11 -0.86 7.05
N ALA A 102 24.63 0.15 6.36
CA ALA A 102 26.06 0.28 6.14
C ALA A 102 26.76 0.37 7.51
N HIS A 103 27.88 -0.34 7.65
CA HIS A 103 28.75 -0.24 8.81
C HIS A 103 29.02 1.23 9.15
N LEU A 104 28.70 1.65 10.38
CA LEU A 104 29.35 2.79 11.00
C LEU A 104 30.76 2.35 11.37
N ASN A 105 31.69 2.47 10.42
CA ASN A 105 33.09 2.60 10.79
C ASN A 105 33.32 4.08 11.11
N ASP A 106 33.06 4.46 12.36
CA ASP A 106 33.74 5.60 12.97
C ASP A 106 35.18 5.13 13.23
N GLU A 107 36.08 5.46 12.30
CA GLU A 107 37.51 5.34 12.55
C GLU A 107 37.96 6.44 13.52
N VAL A 108 38.66 6.01 14.56
CA VAL A 108 39.30 6.78 15.64
C VAL A 108 40.51 7.55 15.11
#